data_AF-E4YHI6-F1
#
_entry.id   AF-E4YHI6-F1
#
_cell.length_a   1.000
_cell.length_b   1.000
_cell.length_c   1.000
_cell.angle_alpha   90.00
_cell.angle_beta   90.00
_cell.angle_gamma   90.00
#
_symmetry.space_group_name_H-M   'P 1'
#
loop_
_entity.id
_entity.type
_entity.pdbx_description
1 polymer ?
#
loop_
_entity_poly.entity_id
_entity_poly.type
_entity_poly.pdbx_seq_one_letter_code
_entity_poly.pdbx_strand_id
1 'polypeptide(L)'
;MFCDSKIRTKSDHSFKFIFSNLKRAYSQLNMKERRTETLKESGKPCRNKGCLLGTIEEAFERFTDKQQSNFDAGLPMGFADYANQIKPFVDIVCAENFHLVDGENLVQNPNYEWGKLLDFLEVEKDHFKFYKDEEKGFPCLDKPIKHCLNTAKGTSRKTDVRKEYANFTNIWDGLYKPTVLEMINFFKICDKIDEICCEKLSDENSSFSWIHRYACTDI
;
A
#
# COMPACT_ATOMS: atom_id res chain seq x y z
N MET A 1 -11.57 -20.00 -18.25
CA MET A 1 -10.18 -20.40 -17.92
C MET A 1 -9.31 -19.95 -19.07
N PHE A 2 -8.78 -18.73 -19.02
CA PHE A 2 -7.96 -18.16 -20.11
C PHE A 2 -6.53 -17.94 -19.63
N CYS A 3 -5.89 -19.02 -19.21
CA CYS A 3 -4.43 -19.10 -19.12
C CYS A 3 -3.96 -20.01 -20.25
N ASP A 4 -4.16 -19.57 -21.49
CA ASP A 4 -3.77 -20.35 -22.66
C ASP A 4 -2.25 -20.20 -22.88
N SER A 5 -1.52 -21.25 -22.55
CA SER A 5 -0.06 -21.35 -22.64
C SER A 5 0.53 -21.11 -24.04
N LYS A 6 -0.30 -21.05 -25.09
CA LYS A 6 0.14 -21.02 -26.50
C LYS A 6 0.41 -19.63 -27.09
N ILE A 7 0.09 -18.56 -26.36
CA ILE A 7 0.41 -17.18 -26.75
C ILE A 7 1.26 -16.57 -25.64
N ARG A 8 2.52 -16.98 -25.49
CA ARG A 8 3.40 -16.40 -24.48
C ARG A 8 4.71 -15.95 -25.09
N THR A 9 5.00 -14.67 -24.89
CA THR A 9 6.32 -14.08 -25.10
C THR A 9 6.94 -13.81 -23.73
N LYS A 10 8.28 -13.73 -23.62
CA LYS A 10 8.99 -13.41 -22.36
C LYS A 10 8.58 -12.06 -21.71
N SER A 11 7.70 -11.30 -22.36
CA SER A 11 7.26 -9.95 -21.99
C SER A 11 6.05 -9.87 -21.06
N ASP A 12 5.46 -11.00 -20.65
CA ASP A 12 4.12 -10.97 -20.04
C ASP A 12 4.14 -10.94 -18.50
N HIS A 13 5.26 -10.51 -17.90
CA HIS A 13 5.39 -10.29 -16.47
C HIS A 13 4.66 -9.02 -16.05
N SER A 14 3.78 -9.13 -15.05
CA SER A 14 3.10 -7.99 -14.44
C SER A 14 3.41 -7.94 -12.95
N PHE A 15 3.41 -6.74 -12.38
CA PHE A 15 3.56 -6.57 -10.95
C PHE A 15 2.73 -5.42 -10.41
N LYS A 16 2.45 -5.46 -9.11
CA LYS A 16 1.70 -4.41 -8.42
C LYS A 16 2.31 -4.12 -7.05
N PHE A 17 2.53 -2.83 -6.79
CA PHE A 17 2.83 -2.36 -5.45
C PHE A 17 1.56 -2.30 -4.62
N ILE A 18 1.61 -2.91 -3.44
CA ILE A 18 0.55 -2.88 -2.44
C ILE A 18 1.07 -2.18 -1.19
N PHE A 19 0.30 -1.23 -0.67
CA PHE A 19 0.65 -0.48 0.53
C PHE A 19 -0.43 -0.69 1.59
N SER A 20 -0.07 -0.42 2.86
CA SER A 20 -1.03 -0.42 3.96
C SER A 20 -2.25 0.45 3.63
N ASN A 21 -3.44 -0.14 3.74
CA ASN A 21 -4.72 0.54 3.46
C ASN A 21 -4.88 1.81 4.29
N LEU A 22 -4.51 1.74 5.57
CA LEU A 22 -4.58 2.84 6.51
C LEU A 22 -3.63 3.98 6.13
N LYS A 23 -2.35 3.69 5.87
CA LYS A 23 -1.39 4.73 5.48
C LYS A 23 -1.75 5.35 4.14
N ARG A 24 -2.31 4.57 3.21
CA ARG A 24 -2.82 5.06 1.93
C ARG A 24 -4.00 6.01 2.13
N ALA A 25 -4.98 5.67 2.97
CA ALA A 25 -6.11 6.53 3.31
C ALA A 25 -5.64 7.86 3.92
N TYR A 26 -4.78 7.78 4.93
CA TYR A 26 -4.17 8.96 5.57
C TYR A 26 -3.42 9.84 4.57
N SER A 27 -2.56 9.24 3.74
CA SER A 27 -1.77 9.98 2.75
C SER A 27 -2.66 10.78 1.79
N GLN A 28 -3.79 10.22 1.36
CA GLN A 28 -4.75 10.94 0.50
C GLN A 28 -5.37 12.15 1.18
N LEU A 29 -5.74 12.03 2.46
CA LEU A 29 -6.38 13.10 3.21
C LEU A 29 -5.37 14.20 3.61
N ASN A 30 -4.19 13.82 4.09
CA ASN A 30 -3.10 14.76 4.37
C ASN A 30 -2.64 15.50 3.09
N MET A 31 -2.60 14.83 1.92
CA MET A 31 -2.33 15.54 0.65
C MET A 31 -3.37 16.62 0.33
N LYS A 32 -4.65 16.36 0.63
CA LYS A 32 -5.72 17.33 0.43
C LYS A 32 -5.61 18.50 1.41
N GLU A 33 -5.27 18.22 2.66
CA GLU A 33 -5.03 19.24 3.70
C GLU A 33 -3.93 20.20 3.28
N ARG A 34 -2.72 19.68 3.00
CA ARG A 34 -1.59 20.51 2.58
C ARG A 34 -1.90 21.36 1.36
N ARG A 35 -2.66 20.81 0.40
CA ARG A 35 -3.09 21.57 -0.78
C ARG A 35 -4.05 22.70 -0.39
N THR A 36 -4.99 22.45 0.51
CA THR A 36 -5.90 23.47 1.06
C THR A 36 -5.11 24.58 1.74
N GLU A 37 -4.14 24.24 2.58
CA GLU A 37 -3.28 25.21 3.28
C GLU A 37 -2.46 26.05 2.29
N THR A 38 -1.77 25.40 1.35
CA THR A 38 -0.95 26.08 0.33
C THR A 38 -1.78 27.10 -0.48
N LEU A 39 -3.01 26.73 -0.84
CA LEU A 39 -3.90 27.61 -1.60
C LEU A 39 -4.42 28.78 -0.73
N LYS A 40 -4.75 28.50 0.54
CA LYS A 40 -5.15 29.52 1.51
C LYS A 40 -4.05 30.56 1.72
N GLU A 41 -2.81 30.12 1.91
CA GLU A 41 -1.63 31.00 2.02
C GLU A 41 -1.40 31.83 0.76
N SER A 42 -1.69 31.26 -0.41
CA SER A 42 -1.58 31.95 -1.71
C SER A 42 -2.77 32.88 -2.02
N GLY A 43 -3.73 33.05 -1.10
CA GLY A 43 -4.95 33.85 -1.30
C GLY A 43 -5.91 33.27 -2.34
N LYS A 44 -5.72 32.01 -2.76
CA LYS A 44 -6.54 31.33 -3.77
C LYS A 44 -7.61 30.46 -3.09
N PRO A 45 -8.87 30.53 -3.53
CA PRO A 45 -9.91 29.69 -2.95
C PRO A 45 -9.72 28.22 -3.36
N CYS A 46 -9.84 27.31 -2.39
CA CYS A 46 -9.79 25.88 -2.64
C CYS A 46 -11.19 25.38 -3.06
N ARG A 47 -11.45 25.26 -4.37
CA ARG A 47 -12.80 24.97 -4.91
C ARG A 47 -12.94 23.61 -5.61
N ASN A 48 -11.89 22.79 -5.63
CA ASN A 48 -11.90 21.53 -6.38
C ASN A 48 -11.94 20.31 -5.45
N LYS A 49 -12.26 19.14 -6.01
CA LYS A 49 -12.26 17.84 -5.30
C LYS A 49 -10.89 17.43 -4.72
N GLY A 50 -9.84 18.15 -5.11
CA GLY A 50 -8.49 17.96 -4.63
C GLY A 50 -8.19 18.68 -3.33
N CYS A 51 -9.11 19.46 -2.81
CA CYS A 51 -9.03 20.16 -1.52
C CYS A 51 -9.66 19.32 -0.40
N LEU A 52 -9.20 19.55 0.82
CA LEU A 52 -9.88 19.10 2.02
C LEU A 52 -11.11 19.97 2.27
N LEU A 53 -12.23 19.33 2.62
CA LEU A 53 -13.44 20.03 3.04
C LEU A 53 -13.44 20.08 4.58
N GLY A 54 -13.36 21.26 5.17
CA GLY A 54 -13.26 21.37 6.64
C GLY A 54 -11.89 20.93 7.18
N THR A 55 -11.85 20.49 8.44
CA THR A 55 -10.64 20.01 9.13
C THR A 55 -10.27 18.57 8.72
N ILE A 56 -9.06 18.12 9.08
CA ILE A 56 -8.64 16.73 8.83
C ILE A 56 -9.46 15.73 9.65
N GLU A 57 -9.86 16.10 10.86
CA GLU A 57 -10.74 15.30 11.71
C GLU A 57 -12.13 15.14 11.08
N GLU A 58 -12.74 16.24 10.63
CA GLU A 58 -14.03 16.19 9.91
C GLU A 58 -13.91 15.39 8.61
N ALA A 59 -12.74 15.40 7.97
CA ALA A 59 -12.48 14.59 6.80
C ALA A 59 -12.32 13.10 7.13
N PHE A 60 -11.70 12.75 8.26
CA PHE A 60 -11.66 11.38 8.74
C PHE A 60 -13.03 10.87 9.16
N GLU A 61 -13.85 11.67 9.81
CA GLU A 61 -15.21 11.30 10.17
C GLU A 61 -16.03 10.96 8.92
N ARG A 62 -16.14 11.88 7.96
CA ARG A 62 -16.86 11.62 6.70
C ARG A 62 -16.31 10.43 5.91
N PHE A 63 -14.99 10.25 5.94
CA PHE A 63 -14.36 9.10 5.30
C PHE A 63 -14.75 7.80 6.00
N THR A 64 -14.71 7.77 7.33
CA THR A 64 -15.10 6.64 8.18
C THR A 64 -16.55 6.28 7.94
N ASP A 65 -17.46 7.25 7.99
CA ASP A 65 -18.89 7.04 7.72
C ASP A 65 -19.12 6.45 6.32
N LYS A 66 -18.37 6.94 5.33
CA LYS A 66 -18.46 6.41 3.97
C LYS A 66 -17.93 4.98 3.87
N GLN A 67 -16.84 4.66 4.56
CA GLN A 67 -16.31 3.28 4.60
C GLN A 67 -17.28 2.34 5.31
N GLN A 68 -17.87 2.76 6.44
CA GLN A 68 -18.87 1.99 7.17
C GLN A 68 -20.12 1.74 6.32
N SER A 69 -20.67 2.79 5.69
CA SER A 69 -21.82 2.66 4.80
C SER A 69 -21.56 1.73 3.62
N ASN A 70 -20.35 1.77 3.04
CA ASN A 70 -19.98 0.82 1.99
C ASN A 70 -19.91 -0.62 2.52
N PHE A 71 -19.30 -0.81 3.69
CA PHE A 71 -19.19 -2.10 4.35
C PHE A 71 -20.56 -2.71 4.65
N ASP A 72 -21.45 -1.93 5.28
CA ASP A 72 -22.82 -2.35 5.63
C ASP A 72 -23.63 -2.72 4.38
N ALA A 73 -23.38 -2.04 3.26
CA ALA A 73 -24.01 -2.32 1.97
C ALA A 73 -23.35 -3.47 1.18
N GLY A 74 -22.29 -4.10 1.71
CA GLY A 74 -21.53 -5.14 1.01
C GLY A 74 -20.82 -4.64 -0.26
N LEU A 75 -20.51 -3.34 -0.32
CA LEU A 75 -19.85 -2.71 -1.46
C LEU A 75 -18.33 -2.83 -1.37
N PRO A 76 -17.61 -2.82 -2.51
CA PRO A 76 -16.15 -2.83 -2.53
C PRO A 76 -15.55 -1.71 -1.67
N MET A 77 -14.53 -2.05 -0.85
CA MET A 77 -13.84 -1.11 0.05
C MET A 77 -12.83 -0.21 -0.66
N GLY A 78 -13.11 0.14 -1.92
CA GLY A 78 -12.32 1.05 -2.74
C GLY A 78 -10.83 0.67 -2.74
N PHE A 79 -9.99 1.53 -2.18
CA PHE A 79 -8.54 1.35 -2.15
C PHE A 79 -8.07 0.13 -1.32
N ALA A 80 -8.91 -0.41 -0.44
CA ALA A 80 -8.55 -1.54 0.43
C ALA A 80 -8.82 -2.93 -0.19
N ASP A 81 -9.52 -2.96 -1.33
CA ASP A 81 -9.99 -4.17 -1.99
C ASP A 81 -9.00 -4.62 -3.09
N TYR A 82 -7.77 -4.98 -2.68
CA TYR A 82 -6.69 -5.29 -3.62
C TYR A 82 -6.97 -6.56 -4.43
N ALA A 83 -7.55 -7.59 -3.82
CA ALA A 83 -7.84 -8.85 -4.50
C ALA A 83 -8.77 -8.62 -5.70
N ASN A 84 -9.92 -7.97 -5.51
CA ASN A 84 -10.87 -7.72 -6.59
C ASN A 84 -10.33 -6.74 -7.64
N GLN A 85 -9.55 -5.74 -7.25
CA GLN A 85 -8.91 -4.81 -8.20
C GLN A 85 -7.90 -5.49 -9.12
N ILE A 86 -7.19 -6.51 -8.62
CA ILE A 86 -6.06 -7.12 -9.32
C ILE A 86 -6.49 -8.39 -10.06
N LYS A 87 -7.54 -9.07 -9.59
CA LYS A 87 -8.02 -10.33 -10.16
C LYS A 87 -8.16 -10.32 -11.68
N PRO A 88 -8.74 -9.29 -12.35
CA PRO A 88 -8.84 -9.28 -13.81
C PRO A 88 -7.48 -9.31 -14.51
N PHE A 89 -6.44 -8.69 -13.92
CA PHE A 89 -5.09 -8.69 -14.48
C PHE A 89 -4.42 -10.04 -14.30
N VAL A 90 -4.55 -10.63 -13.10
CA VAL A 90 -4.03 -11.98 -12.81
C VAL A 90 -4.69 -13.04 -13.69
N ASP A 91 -5.98 -12.92 -13.96
CA ASP A 91 -6.70 -13.83 -14.86
C ASP A 91 -6.19 -13.76 -16.31
N ILE A 92 -5.60 -12.62 -16.73
CA ILE A 92 -5.03 -12.41 -18.06
C ILE A 92 -3.58 -12.92 -18.13
N VAL A 93 -2.74 -12.56 -17.17
CA VAL A 93 -1.30 -12.89 -17.20
C VAL A 93 -0.95 -14.22 -16.52
N CYS A 94 -1.89 -14.80 -15.79
CA CYS A 94 -1.73 -15.94 -14.88
C CYS A 94 -0.97 -15.57 -13.59
N ALA A 95 -1.26 -16.31 -12.52
CA ALA A 95 -0.71 -16.04 -11.20
C ALA A 95 0.82 -16.14 -11.16
N GLU A 96 1.41 -17.05 -11.95
CA GLU A 96 2.86 -17.26 -12.00
C GLU A 96 3.61 -16.08 -12.63
N ASN A 97 2.95 -15.31 -13.50
CA ASN A 97 3.50 -14.10 -14.12
C ASN A 97 2.98 -12.82 -13.46
N PHE A 98 2.51 -12.90 -12.22
CA PHE A 98 2.08 -11.75 -11.45
C PHE A 98 2.80 -11.66 -10.11
N HIS A 99 3.54 -10.56 -9.88
CA HIS A 99 4.28 -10.35 -8.63
C HIS A 99 3.67 -9.22 -7.79
N LEU A 100 3.58 -9.46 -6.48
CA LEU A 100 3.27 -8.40 -5.53
C LEU A 100 4.52 -7.85 -4.88
N VAL A 101 4.63 -6.53 -4.91
CA VAL A 101 5.68 -5.80 -4.20
C VAL A 101 5.06 -5.18 -2.95
N ASP A 102 5.65 -5.46 -1.78
CA ASP A 102 5.24 -4.79 -0.56
C ASP A 102 5.79 -3.37 -0.51
N GLY A 103 4.91 -2.40 -0.71
CA GLY A 103 5.25 -0.99 -0.69
C GLY A 103 5.62 -0.45 0.70
N GLU A 104 5.24 -1.12 1.79
CA GLU A 104 5.72 -0.76 3.13
C GLU A 104 7.16 -1.21 3.31
N ASN A 105 7.45 -2.49 3.05
CA ASN A 105 8.81 -3.00 3.13
C ASN A 105 9.74 -2.39 2.06
N LEU A 106 9.22 -1.95 0.91
CA LEU A 106 10.02 -1.25 -0.10
C LEU A 106 10.61 0.05 0.42
N VAL A 107 9.96 0.69 1.39
CA VAL A 107 10.49 1.91 2.00
C VAL A 107 11.46 1.61 3.14
N GLN A 108 11.25 0.50 3.88
CA GLN A 108 12.15 0.13 4.98
C GLN A 108 13.41 -0.58 4.47
N ASN A 109 13.23 -1.59 3.62
CA ASN A 109 14.22 -2.48 3.06
C ASN A 109 14.16 -2.47 1.52
N PRO A 110 14.46 -1.33 0.87
CA PRO A 110 14.27 -1.15 -0.57
C PRO A 110 15.03 -2.18 -1.40
N ASN A 111 16.28 -2.47 -1.06
CA ASN A 111 17.11 -3.41 -1.83
C ASN A 111 16.56 -4.85 -1.73
N TYR A 112 15.92 -5.21 -0.61
CA TYR A 112 15.31 -6.52 -0.43
C TYR A 112 14.05 -6.67 -1.28
N GLU A 113 13.09 -5.74 -1.14
CA GLU A 113 11.84 -5.80 -1.94
C GLU A 113 12.11 -5.64 -3.43
N TRP A 114 12.99 -4.71 -3.80
CA TRP A 114 13.36 -4.51 -5.19
C TRP A 114 14.11 -5.70 -5.77
N GLY A 115 14.98 -6.36 -4.98
CA GLY A 115 15.68 -7.57 -5.40
C GLY A 115 14.73 -8.70 -5.80
N LYS A 116 13.63 -8.89 -5.06
CA LYS A 116 12.59 -9.87 -5.41
C LYS A 116 11.86 -9.52 -6.71
N LEU A 117 11.59 -8.24 -6.94
CA LEU A 117 11.01 -7.79 -8.20
C LEU A 117 11.96 -8.03 -9.38
N LEU A 118 13.25 -7.74 -9.21
CA LEU A 118 14.24 -7.98 -10.26
C LEU A 118 14.43 -9.47 -10.55
N ASP A 119 14.43 -10.32 -9.52
CA ASP A 119 14.40 -11.79 -9.70
C ASP A 119 13.21 -12.23 -10.54
N PHE A 120 12.02 -11.73 -10.20
CA PHE A 120 10.79 -12.04 -10.92
C PHE A 120 10.82 -11.56 -12.37
N LEU A 121 11.47 -10.43 -12.66
CA LEU A 121 11.63 -9.89 -14.02
C LEU A 121 12.82 -10.49 -14.79
N GLU A 122 13.56 -11.43 -14.19
CA GLU A 122 14.81 -11.98 -14.74
C GLU A 122 15.87 -10.90 -15.07
N VAL A 123 15.96 -9.85 -14.24
CA VAL A 123 16.92 -8.74 -14.37
C VAL A 123 18.02 -8.84 -13.31
N GLU A 124 19.25 -8.48 -13.67
CA GLU A 124 20.36 -8.46 -12.70
C GLU A 124 20.12 -7.50 -11.53
N LYS A 125 20.30 -8.00 -10.30
CA LYS A 125 20.07 -7.27 -9.05
C LYS A 125 20.94 -6.02 -8.90
N ASP A 126 22.17 -6.07 -9.40
CA ASP A 126 23.14 -4.99 -9.23
C ASP A 126 22.86 -3.76 -10.11
N HIS A 127 21.88 -3.85 -11.00
CA HIS A 127 21.48 -2.75 -11.87
C HIS A 127 20.81 -1.61 -11.09
N PHE A 128 20.08 -1.93 -10.01
CA PHE A 128 19.41 -0.95 -9.17
C PHE A 128 19.83 -1.11 -7.72
N LYS A 129 20.20 0.01 -7.09
CA LYS A 129 20.55 0.04 -5.67
C LYS A 129 19.97 1.27 -5.04
N PHE A 130 19.51 1.12 -3.80
CA PHE A 130 18.96 2.18 -2.99
C PHE A 130 19.79 2.40 -1.73
N TYR A 131 19.81 3.63 -1.25
CA TYR A 131 20.30 3.99 0.08
C TYR A 131 19.18 4.68 0.86
N LYS A 132 19.20 4.58 2.19
CA LYS A 132 18.26 5.29 3.05
C LYS A 132 18.87 6.63 3.42
N ASP A 133 18.16 7.72 3.10
CA ASP A 133 18.51 9.06 3.54
C ASP A 133 17.81 9.31 4.88
N GLU A 134 18.59 9.52 5.95
CA GLU A 134 18.07 9.66 7.31
C GLU A 134 17.24 10.93 7.49
N GLU A 135 17.60 12.01 6.80
CA GLU A 135 16.89 13.29 6.88
C GLU A 135 15.54 13.23 6.16
N LYS A 136 15.52 12.56 5.00
CA LYS A 136 14.31 12.42 4.18
C LYS A 136 13.37 11.32 4.67
N GLY A 137 13.90 10.28 5.32
CA GLY A 137 13.11 9.17 5.86
C GLY A 137 12.50 8.25 4.81
N PHE A 138 13.02 8.26 3.57
CA PHE A 138 12.63 7.36 2.49
C PHE A 138 13.82 6.99 1.60
N PRO A 139 13.77 5.87 0.87
CA PRO A 139 14.91 5.42 0.07
C PRO A 139 15.14 6.33 -1.14
N CYS A 140 16.41 6.61 -1.40
CA CYS A 140 16.91 7.29 -2.58
C CYS A 140 17.62 6.30 -3.51
N LEU A 141 17.68 6.60 -4.80
CA LEU A 141 18.36 5.79 -5.79
C LEU A 141 19.87 6.05 -5.73
N ASP A 142 20.66 5.00 -5.58
CA ASP A 142 22.13 5.01 -5.67
C ASP A 142 22.61 4.65 -7.09
N LYS A 143 21.99 3.62 -7.68
CA LYS A 143 22.24 3.13 -9.04
C LYS A 143 20.93 2.96 -9.81
N PRO A 144 20.92 3.16 -11.14
CA PRO A 144 22.08 3.48 -11.99
C PRO A 144 22.50 4.97 -11.92
N ILE A 145 21.58 5.87 -11.55
CA ILE A 145 21.86 7.29 -11.42
C ILE A 145 21.46 7.71 -10.00
N LYS A 146 22.36 8.39 -9.31
CA LYS A 146 22.07 8.96 -7.99
C LYS A 146 20.94 9.97 -8.11
N HIS A 147 19.80 9.66 -7.51
CA HIS A 147 18.63 10.51 -7.54
C HIS A 147 17.83 10.36 -6.27
N CYS A 148 17.32 11.47 -5.76
CA CYS A 148 16.39 11.43 -4.65
C CYS A 148 15.27 12.44 -4.83
N LEU A 149 14.07 12.04 -4.41
CA LEU A 149 12.90 12.90 -4.44
C LEU A 149 13.09 14.12 -3.51
N ASN A 150 12.32 15.18 -3.76
CA ASN A 150 12.31 16.36 -2.90
C ASN A 150 11.70 16.05 -1.52
N THR A 151 12.01 16.89 -0.53
CA THR A 151 11.55 16.74 0.86
C THR A 151 10.03 16.86 1.02
N ALA A 152 9.32 17.35 -0.01
CA ALA A 152 7.86 17.42 -0.03
C ALA A 152 7.20 16.06 -0.34
N LYS A 153 7.97 15.03 -0.73
CA LYS A 153 7.52 13.64 -0.87
C LYS A 153 7.70 12.87 0.46
N GLY A 154 6.96 11.77 0.61
CA GLY A 154 7.09 10.90 1.79
C GLY A 154 6.57 11.47 3.11
N THR A 155 5.99 12.68 3.13
CA THR A 155 5.61 13.40 4.36
C THR A 155 4.57 12.67 5.22
N SER A 156 3.73 11.83 4.62
CA SER A 156 2.71 11.06 5.33
C SER A 156 3.28 9.98 6.26
N ARG A 157 4.61 9.81 6.30
CA ARG A 157 5.31 8.85 7.16
C ARG A 157 5.89 9.46 8.44
N LYS A 158 5.82 10.78 8.60
CA LYS A 158 6.28 11.49 9.80
C LYS A 158 5.34 11.34 11.00
N THR A 159 4.09 10.97 10.72
CA THR A 159 3.03 10.80 11.71
C THR A 159 2.76 9.33 11.94
N ASP A 160 2.75 8.91 13.21
CA ASP A 160 2.15 7.64 13.59
C ASP A 160 0.62 7.79 13.61
N VAL A 161 0.03 7.58 12.44
CA VAL A 161 -1.41 7.74 12.20
C VAL A 161 -2.25 6.90 13.15
N ARG A 162 -1.74 5.72 13.52
CA ARG A 162 -2.46 4.77 14.39
C ARG A 162 -2.53 5.28 15.83
N LYS A 163 -1.50 6.01 16.25
CA LYS A 163 -1.47 6.66 17.57
C LYS A 163 -2.26 7.97 17.56
N GLU A 164 -2.07 8.80 16.54
CA GLU A 164 -2.65 10.14 16.48
C GLU A 164 -4.17 10.13 16.22
N TYR A 165 -4.64 9.17 15.42
CA TYR A 165 -6.05 9.08 14.99
C TYR A 165 -6.68 7.74 15.35
N ALA A 166 -6.35 7.21 16.53
CA ALA A 166 -6.74 5.88 17.00
C ALA A 166 -8.26 5.61 16.90
N ASN A 167 -9.08 6.63 17.20
CA ASN A 167 -10.54 6.56 17.14
C ASN A 167 -11.06 6.20 15.74
N PHE A 168 -10.42 6.70 14.68
CA PHE A 168 -10.79 6.38 13.30
C PHE A 168 -10.08 5.11 12.82
N THR A 169 -8.79 4.98 13.10
CA THR A 169 -7.99 3.87 12.57
C THR A 169 -8.40 2.50 13.11
N ASN A 170 -8.89 2.44 14.35
CA ASN A 170 -9.41 1.19 14.92
C ASN A 170 -10.68 0.72 14.19
N ILE A 171 -11.55 1.65 13.79
CA ILE A 171 -12.72 1.35 12.97
C ILE A 171 -12.27 0.85 11.60
N TRP A 172 -11.34 1.56 10.96
CA TRP A 172 -10.84 1.19 9.64
C TRP A 172 -10.15 -0.18 9.64
N ASP A 173 -9.44 -0.54 10.71
CA ASP A 173 -8.83 -1.86 10.82
C ASP A 173 -9.89 -2.97 10.75
N GLY A 174 -11.00 -2.81 11.48
CA GLY A 174 -12.13 -3.74 11.42
C GLY A 174 -12.77 -3.79 10.03
N LEU A 175 -12.97 -2.63 9.40
CA LEU A 175 -13.58 -2.53 8.08
C LEU A 175 -12.71 -3.14 6.96
N TYR A 176 -11.38 -3.01 7.05
CA TYR A 176 -10.46 -3.56 6.03
C TYR A 176 -10.06 -5.01 6.29
N LYS A 177 -10.27 -5.55 7.50
CA LYS A 177 -9.87 -6.93 7.84
C LYS A 177 -10.37 -7.95 6.80
N PRO A 178 -11.65 -7.96 6.38
CA PRO A 178 -12.12 -8.95 5.41
C PRO A 178 -11.41 -8.88 4.05
N THR A 179 -11.18 -7.67 3.51
CA THR A 179 -10.51 -7.53 2.20
C THR A 179 -9.01 -7.82 2.29
N VAL A 180 -8.39 -7.58 3.45
CA VAL A 180 -7.00 -7.98 3.70
C VAL A 180 -6.88 -9.50 3.79
N LEU A 181 -7.81 -10.18 4.47
CA LEU A 181 -7.85 -11.65 4.51
C LEU A 181 -8.06 -12.26 3.12
N GLU A 182 -8.95 -11.67 2.32
CA GLU A 182 -9.14 -12.06 0.92
C GLU A 182 -7.85 -11.91 0.10
N MET A 183 -7.12 -10.80 0.29
CA MET A 183 -5.83 -10.56 -0.34
C MET A 183 -4.80 -11.64 0.04
N ILE A 184 -4.69 -11.99 1.32
CA ILE A 184 -3.77 -13.06 1.78
C ILE A 184 -4.06 -14.37 1.05
N ASN A 185 -5.33 -14.76 1.00
CA ASN A 185 -5.74 -16.00 0.36
C ASN A 185 -5.56 -15.98 -1.17
N PHE A 186 -5.91 -14.87 -1.81
CA PHE A 186 -5.82 -14.71 -3.27
C PHE A 186 -4.38 -14.77 -3.76
N PHE A 187 -3.47 -14.07 -3.07
CA PHE A 187 -2.06 -14.01 -3.46
C PHE A 187 -1.17 -15.06 -2.80
N LYS A 188 -1.75 -15.93 -1.96
CA LYS A 188 -1.00 -16.93 -1.20
C LYS A 188 0.17 -16.32 -0.42
N ILE A 189 -0.08 -15.17 0.23
CA ILE A 189 0.90 -14.51 1.11
C ILE A 189 1.28 -15.46 2.26
N CYS A 190 0.28 -16.20 2.74
CA CYS A 190 0.43 -17.37 3.58
C CYS A 190 -0.40 -18.52 2.99
N ASP A 191 0.13 -19.74 3.07
CA ASP A 191 -0.62 -20.95 2.68
C ASP A 191 -1.81 -21.18 3.61
N LYS A 192 -1.59 -20.92 4.90
CA LYS A 192 -2.58 -20.91 5.97
C LYS A 192 -2.24 -19.79 6.95
N ILE A 193 -3.25 -19.15 7.52
CA ILE A 193 -3.06 -18.22 8.64
C ILE A 193 -2.96 -19.08 9.92
N ASP A 194 -1.74 -19.31 10.36
CA ASP A 194 -1.36 -20.08 11.56
C ASP A 194 -0.17 -19.42 12.27
N GLU A 195 0.33 -20.05 13.34
CA GLU A 195 1.46 -19.53 14.13
C GLU A 195 2.71 -19.24 13.28
N ILE A 196 3.01 -20.07 12.27
CA ILE A 196 4.19 -19.89 11.40
C ILE A 196 4.00 -18.67 10.49
N CYS A 197 2.82 -18.53 9.88
CA CYS A 197 2.49 -17.32 9.12
C CYS A 197 2.56 -16.06 10.00
N CYS A 198 2.02 -16.14 11.22
CA CYS A 198 1.99 -15.00 12.13
C CYS A 198 3.38 -14.63 12.66
N GLU A 199 4.23 -15.60 12.97
CA GLU A 199 5.64 -15.36 13.31
C GLU A 199 6.34 -14.61 12.18
N LYS A 200 6.21 -15.09 10.93
CA LYS A 200 6.77 -14.42 9.75
C LYS A 200 6.23 -12.98 9.61
N LEU A 201 4.92 -12.79 9.71
CA LEU A 201 4.30 -11.47 9.56
C LEU A 201 4.64 -10.52 10.73
N SER A 202 5.02 -11.06 11.89
CA SER A 202 5.42 -10.24 13.05
C SER A 202 6.81 -9.61 12.91
N ASP A 203 7.70 -10.19 12.08
CA ASP A 203 9.00 -9.59 11.77
C ASP A 203 8.82 -8.35 10.88
N GLU A 204 9.16 -7.17 11.41
CA GLU A 204 9.03 -5.89 10.69
C GLU A 204 9.84 -5.84 9.38
N ASN A 205 10.89 -6.66 9.26
CA ASN A 205 11.71 -6.74 8.04
C ASN A 205 11.15 -7.69 6.98
N SER A 206 10.15 -8.50 7.34
CA SER A 206 9.51 -9.42 6.41
C SER A 206 8.55 -8.67 5.48
N SER A 207 8.33 -9.25 4.29
CA SER A 207 7.34 -8.74 3.36
C SER A 207 5.94 -8.86 3.94
N PHE A 208 5.18 -7.78 3.81
CA PHE A 208 3.80 -7.65 4.23
C PHE A 208 3.59 -7.73 5.75
N SER A 209 4.61 -7.44 6.56
CA SER A 209 4.50 -7.43 8.04
C SER A 209 3.36 -6.58 8.58
N TRP A 210 2.99 -5.50 7.87
CA TRP A 210 1.83 -4.66 8.21
C TRP A 210 0.48 -5.41 8.20
N ILE A 211 0.41 -6.57 7.55
CA ILE A 211 -0.78 -7.44 7.52
C ILE A 211 -0.99 -8.15 8.86
N HIS A 212 0.05 -8.35 9.67
CA HIS A 212 -0.02 -9.09 10.94
C HIS A 212 -1.21 -8.65 11.81
N ARG A 213 -1.43 -7.34 11.92
CA ARG A 213 -2.53 -6.76 12.71
C ARG A 213 -3.94 -7.07 12.18
N TYR A 214 -4.08 -7.48 10.93
CA TYR A 214 -5.37 -7.89 10.35
C TYR A 214 -5.58 -9.39 10.45
N ALA A 215 -4.51 -10.17 10.25
CA ALA A 215 -4.59 -11.62 10.10
C ALA A 215 -4.41 -12.40 11.41
N CYS A 216 -3.61 -11.87 12.34
CA CYS A 216 -3.10 -12.61 13.50
C CYS A 216 -3.62 -12.10 14.84
N THR A 217 -4.79 -11.43 14.87
CA THR A 217 -5.38 -10.94 16.12
C THR A 217 -6.04 -12.04 16.95
N ASP A 218 -6.42 -13.14 16.30
CA ASP A 218 -7.28 -14.18 16.86
C ASP A 218 -6.62 -15.58 16.81
N ILE A 219 -5.31 -15.63 16.51
CA ILE A 219 -4.45 -16.84 16.47
C ILE A 219 -3.63 -16.84 17.75
#